data_AF-A0A7X6SQ96-F1
#
_entry.id   AF-A0A7X6SQ96-F1
#
_cell.length_a   1.000
_cell.length_b   1.000
_cell.length_c   1.000
_cell.angle_alpha   90.00
_cell.angle_beta   90.00
_cell.angle_gamma   90.00
#
_symmetry.space_group_name_H-M   'P 1'
#
loop_
_entity.id
_entity.type
_entity.pdbx_description
1 polymer ?
#
loop_
_entity_poly.entity_id
_entity_poly.type
_entity_poly.pdbx_seq_one_letter_code
_entity_poly.pdbx_strand_id
1 'polypeptide(L)' 'MEEKFNIRKERESTEEQEFEKQLRPLFFYDFKGQKNIIDNIEIFVKAAGQRKES' A
#
# COMPACT_ATOMS: atom_id res chain seq x y z
N MET A 1 27.49 13.69 -4.75
CA MET A 1 27.08 12.49 -3.99
C MET A 1 25.57 12.54 -3.94
N GLU A 2 24.88 11.79 -4.80
CA GLU A 2 23.42 11.76 -4.80
C GLU A 2 22.97 10.96 -3.57
N GLU A 3 22.60 11.67 -2.50
CA GLU A 3 21.81 11.05 -1.45
C GLU A 3 20.51 10.55 -2.09
N LYS A 4 20.38 9.22 -2.21
CA LYS A 4 19.11 8.59 -2.53
C LYS A 4 18.12 9.00 -1.45
N PHE A 5 17.32 10.03 -1.74
CA PHE A 5 16.23 10.51 -0.90
C PHE A 5 15.27 9.35 -0.69
N ASN A 6 15.50 8.59 0.37
CA ASN A 6 14.63 7.52 0.77
C ASN A 6 13.56 8.17 1.63
N ILE A 7 12.43 8.48 1.01
CA ILE A 7 11.23 9.02 1.64
C ILE A 7 10.79 8.18 2.87
N ARG A 8 11.25 6.92 2.95
CA ARG A 8 10.97 5.97 4.05
C ARG A 8 12.09 5.85 5.09
N LYS A 9 13.17 6.63 4.97
CA LYS A 9 14.38 6.53 5.84
C LYS A 9 14.39 7.59 6.94
N GLU A 10 13.54 8.60 6.85
CA GLU A 10 13.21 9.39 8.04
C GLU A 10 12.49 8.45 9.00
N ARG A 11 13.03 8.34 10.21
CA ARG A 11 12.53 7.46 11.25
C ARG A 11 11.21 8.05 11.72
N GLU A 12 10.12 7.70 11.06
CA GLU A 12 8.77 8.03 11.53
C GLU A 12 8.68 7.57 12.98
N SER A 13 8.37 8.52 13.86
CA SER A 13 8.04 8.24 15.24
C SER A 13 6.90 7.22 15.29
N THR A 14 6.81 6.45 16.38
CA THR A 14 5.72 5.48 16.57
C THR A 14 4.34 6.13 16.41
N GLU A 15 4.23 7.41 16.76
CA GLU A 15 3.03 8.24 16.64
C GLU A 15 2.68 8.53 15.17
N GLU A 16 3.65 8.91 14.35
CA GLU A 16 3.47 9.12 12.90
C GLU A 16 3.11 7.82 12.18
N GLN A 17 3.69 6.69 12.57
CA GLN A 17 3.38 5.39 11.99
C GLN A 17 1.93 4.96 12.28
N GLU A 18 1.45 5.12 13.52
CA GLU A 18 0.07 4.79 13.86
C GLU A 18 -0.92 5.77 13.22
N PHE A 19 -0.54 7.04 13.05
CA PHE A 19 -1.34 8.02 12.31
C PHE A 19 -1.46 7.64 10.82
N GLU A 20 -0.36 7.33 10.14
CA GLU A 20 -0.36 6.86 8.74
C GLU A 20 -1.18 5.58 8.56
N LYS A 21 -1.07 4.65 9.51
CA LYS A 21 -1.85 3.42 9.52
C LYS A 21 -3.35 3.66 9.61
N GLN A 22 -3.78 4.68 10.38
CA GLN A 22 -5.18 5.09 10.45
C GLN A 22 -5.68 5.75 9.15
N LEU A 23 -4.80 6.46 8.45
CA LEU A 23 -5.13 7.11 7.17
C LEU A 23 -5.08 6.15 5.97
N ARG A 24 -4.50 4.97 6.13
CA ARG A 24 -4.35 4.03 5.03
C ARG A 24 -5.73 3.55 4.53
N PRO A 25 -5.96 3.58 3.20
CA PRO A 25 -7.13 2.98 2.58
C PRO A 25 -7.36 1.53 3.04
N LEU A 26 -8.58 1.22 3.47
CA LEU A 26 -8.96 -0.12 3.92
C LEU A 26 -9.43 -0.99 2.76
N PHE A 27 -10.08 -0.37 1.77
CA PHE A 27 -10.61 -1.05 0.60
C PHE A 27 -10.00 -0.53 -0.69
N PHE A 28 -10.03 -1.34 -1.74
CA PHE A 28 -9.51 -0.98 -3.07
C PHE A 28 -10.14 0.31 -3.63
N TYR A 29 -11.42 0.59 -3.32
CA TYR A 29 -12.12 1.78 -3.81
C TYR A 29 -11.74 3.08 -3.06
N ASP A 30 -11.11 2.95 -1.89
CA ASP A 30 -10.61 4.10 -1.11
C ASP A 30 -9.32 4.67 -1.73
N PHE A 31 -8.60 3.85 -2.51
CA PHE A 31 -7.43 4.32 -3.26
C PHE A 31 -7.84 5.31 -4.35
N LYS A 32 -7.20 6.48 -4.37
CA LYS A 32 -7.38 7.48 -5.41
C LYS A 32 -6.23 7.42 -6.41
N GLY A 33 -6.57 7.35 -7.70
CA GLY A 33 -5.60 7.31 -8.80
C GLY A 33 -5.26 5.89 -9.27
N GLN A 34 -4.37 5.80 -10.27
CA GLN A 34 -3.79 4.55 -10.82
C GLN A 34 -4.75 3.36 -10.95
N LYS A 35 -5.91 3.58 -11.57
CA LYS A 35 -6.97 2.57 -11.72
C LYS A 35 -6.45 1.23 -12.26
N ASN A 36 -5.61 1.27 -13.30
CA ASN A 36 -5.05 0.05 -13.91
C ASN A 36 -4.24 -0.81 -12.92
N ILE A 37 -3.56 -0.20 -11.96
CA ILE A 37 -2.76 -0.93 -10.97
C ILE A 37 -3.67 -1.56 -9.92
N ILE A 38 -4.71 -0.83 -9.48
CA ILE A 38 -5.72 -1.35 -8.56
C ILE A 38 -6.42 -2.57 -9.18
N ASP A 39 -6.83 -2.47 -10.45
CA ASP A 39 -7.49 -3.55 -11.19
C ASP A 39 -6.60 -4.82 -11.25
N ASN A 40 -5.29 -4.64 -11.52
CA ASN A 40 -4.35 -5.77 -11.55
C ASN A 40 -4.18 -6.43 -10.18
N ILE A 41 -4.11 -5.65 -9.10
CA ILE A 41 -3.97 -6.18 -7.73
C ILE A 41 -5.25 -6.94 -7.36
N GLU A 42 -6.42 -6.43 -7.71
CA GLU A 42 -7.69 -7.11 -7.45
C GLU A 42 -7.74 -8.49 -8.14
N ILE A 43 -7.33 -8.57 -9.40
CA ILE A 43 -7.24 -9.84 -10.14
C ILE A 43 -6.25 -10.79 -9.46
N PHE A 44 -5.08 -10.29 -9.06
CA PHE A 44 -4.05 -11.09 -8.41
C PHE A 44 -4.53 -11.71 -7.11
N VAL A 45 -5.18 -10.92 -6.24
CA VAL A 45 -5.73 -11.38 -4.96
C VAL A 45 -6.85 -12.39 -5.17
N LYS A 46 -7.76 -12.15 -6.13
CA LYS A 46 -8.81 -13.12 -6.48
C LYS A 46 -8.21 -14.45 -6.93
N ALA A 47 -7.17 -14.41 -7.76
CA ALA A 47 -6.50 -15.63 -8.23
C ALA A 47 -5.78 -16.37 -7.09
N ALA A 48 -5.13 -15.67 -6.16
CA ALA A 48 -4.51 -16.27 -4.97
C ALA A 48 -5.55 -16.96 -4.08
N GLY A 49 -6.71 -16.32 -3.88
CA GLY A 49 -7.84 -16.92 -3.17
C GLY A 49 -8.34 -18.22 -3.82
N GLN A 50 -8.41 -18.26 -5.15
CA GLN A 50 -8.74 -19.49 -5.89
C GLN A 50 -7.70 -20.60 -5.71
N ARG A 51 -6.42 -20.23 -5.54
CA ARG A 51 -5.31 -21.16 -5.25
C ARG A 51 -5.22 -21.55 -3.76
N LYS A 52 -6.05 -20.98 -2.89
CA LYS A 52 -6.00 -21.13 -1.42
C LYS A 52 -4.66 -20.68 -0.81
N GLU A 53 -4.05 -19.68 -1.42
CA GLU A 53 -2.87 -18.98 -0.92
C GLU A 53 -3.38 -17.83 -0.03
N SER A 54 -3.72 -18.16 1.23
CA SER A 54 -4.15 -17.18 2.24
C SER A 54 -3.09 -17.02 3.33
#